data_AF-W5P3Y3-F1
#
_entry.id   AF-W5P3Y3-F1
#
_cell.length_a   1.000
_cell.length_b   1.000
_cell.length_c   1.000
_cell.angle_alpha   90.00
_cell.angle_beta   90.00
_cell.angle_gamma   90.00
#
_symmetry.space_group_name_H-M   'P 1'
#
loop_
_entity.id
_entity.type
_entity.pdbx_description
1 polymer ?
#
loop_
_entity_poly.entity_id
_entity_poly.type
_entity_poly.pdbx_seq_one_letter_code
_entity_poly.pdbx_strand_id
1 'polypeptide(L)' 'SPLVSQMHPLGLCNNNDEEDLYEYGWVGVVKLEQPELDPKPCLTVLGKVSPRPPPPPPTCPEV' A
#
# COMPACT_ATOMS: atom_id res chain seq x y z
N SER A 1 -10.55 14.06 -13.26
CA SER A 1 -10.81 13.58 -11.89
C SER A 1 -10.22 12.18 -11.76
N PRO A 2 -9.52 11.85 -10.67
CA PRO A 2 -8.96 10.50 -10.50
C PRO A 2 -10.08 9.47 -10.38
N LEU A 3 -9.82 8.24 -10.86
CA LEU A 3 -10.71 7.11 -10.66
C LEU A 3 -10.55 6.61 -9.22
N VAL A 4 -11.64 6.55 -8.47
CA VAL A 4 -11.63 6.05 -7.09
C VAL A 4 -11.93 4.55 -7.13
N SER A 5 -11.02 3.73 -6.59
CA SER A 5 -11.18 2.28 -6.53
C SER A 5 -11.28 1.82 -5.08
N GLN A 6 -12.30 1.02 -4.74
CA GLN A 6 -12.43 0.44 -3.41
C GLN A 6 -11.51 -0.78 -3.31
N MET A 7 -10.70 -0.83 -2.24
CA MET A 7 -9.74 -1.89 -2.03
C MET A 7 -10.01 -2.64 -0.73
N HIS A 8 -9.96 -3.96 -0.81
CA HIS A 8 -10.00 -4.82 0.36
C HIS A 8 -8.65 -4.75 1.10
N PRO A 9 -8.62 -4.70 2.45
CA PRO A 9 -7.36 -4.64 3.21
C PRO A 9 -6.38 -5.77 2.87
N LEU A 10 -6.88 -6.97 2.54
CA LEU A 10 -6.06 -8.11 2.14
C LEU A 10 -5.51 -8.02 0.71
N GLY A 11 -6.13 -7.23 -0.17
CA GLY A 11 -5.64 -7.00 -1.54
C GLY A 11 -4.37 -6.16 -1.60
N LEU A 12 -3.96 -5.57 -0.47
CA LEU A 12 -2.69 -4.84 -0.35
C LEU A 12 -1.59 -5.69 0.30
N CYS A 13 -1.85 -6.97 0.59
CA CYS A 13 -0.82 -7.87 1.09
C CYS A 13 0.15 -8.23 -0.04
N ASN A 14 1.41 -8.49 0.33
CA ASN A 14 2.45 -8.90 -0.61
C ASN A 14 2.24 -10.37 -1.02
N ASN A 15 1.23 -10.63 -1.86
CA ASN A 15 1.06 -11.91 -2.54
C ASN A 15 1.65 -11.82 -3.94
N ASN A 16 2.28 -12.91 -4.38
CA ASN A 16 3.01 -13.01 -5.64
C ASN A 16 2.10 -13.06 -6.88
N ASP A 17 0.84 -12.61 -6.77
CA ASP A 17 -0.15 -12.69 -7.83
C ASP A 17 -0.08 -11.40 -8.65
N GLU A 18 0.46 -11.54 -9.87
CA GLU A 18 0.83 -10.49 -10.81
C GLU A 18 -0.39 -9.76 -11.45
N GLU A 19 -1.54 -9.69 -10.78
CA GLU A 19 -2.81 -9.21 -11.37
C GLU A 19 -3.26 -7.78 -10.99
N ASP A 20 -2.59 -7.08 -10.08
CA ASP A 20 -3.00 -5.72 -9.66
C ASP A 20 -2.31 -4.59 -10.43
N LEU A 21 -2.19 -4.70 -11.76
CA LEU A 21 -1.70 -3.58 -12.59
C LEU A 21 -2.83 -2.57 -12.84
N TYR A 22 -3.26 -1.84 -11.79
CA TYR A 22 -4.17 -0.72 -11.95
C TYR A 22 -3.49 0.42 -12.75
N GLU A 23 -4.20 0.94 -13.75
CA GLU A 23 -3.71 2.03 -14.58
C GLU A 23 -3.40 3.28 -13.73
N TYR A 24 -2.20 3.84 -13.87
CA TYR A 24 -1.71 4.95 -13.04
C TYR A 24 -2.69 6.13 -12.95
N GLY A 25 -2.80 6.73 -11.75
CA GLY A 25 -3.64 7.91 -11.52
C GLY A 25 -4.99 7.65 -10.82
N TRP A 26 -5.19 6.43 -10.32
CA TRP A 26 -6.30 6.07 -9.45
C TRP A 26 -6.01 6.40 -7.97
N VAL A 27 -7.08 6.51 -7.19
CA VAL A 27 -7.02 6.70 -5.73
C VAL A 27 -7.69 5.51 -5.06
N GLY A 28 -6.91 4.76 -4.28
CA GLY A 28 -7.40 3.63 -3.49
C GLY A 28 -8.06 4.05 -2.19
N VAL A 29 -9.26 3.56 -1.94
CA VAL A 29 -9.96 3.75 -0.65
C VAL A 29 -10.09 2.39 0.03
N VAL A 30 -9.49 2.28 1.21
CA VAL A 30 -9.52 1.07 2.04
C VAL A 30 -10.31 1.36 3.31
N LYS A 31 -11.31 0.52 3.59
CA LYS A 31 -11.95 0.48 4.90
C LYS A 31 -11.24 -0.56 5.76
N LEU A 32 -10.62 -0.12 6.84
CA LEU A 32 -9.98 -1.03 7.79
C LEU A 32 -11.03 -1.73 8.65
N GLU A 33 -10.80 -3.02 8.89
CA GLU A 33 -11.56 -3.80 9.86
C GLU A 33 -11.17 -3.42 11.29
N GLN A 34 -12.03 -3.76 12.25
CA GLN A 34 -11.69 -3.58 13.67
C GLN A 34 -10.48 -4.46 14.02
N PRO A 35 -9.54 -3.99 14.86
CA PRO A 35 -8.34 -4.75 15.22
C PRO A 35 -8.63 -6.13 15.83
N GLU A 36 -9.79 -6.30 16.46
CA GLU A 36 -10.25 -7.57 17.03
C GLU A 36 -10.63 -8.60 15.96
N LEU A 37 -11.04 -8.14 14.77
CA LEU A 37 -11.44 -8.96 13.63
C LEU A 37 -10.24 -9.35 12.76
N ASP A 38 -9.21 -8.50 12.70
CA ASP A 38 -7.91 -8.81 12.08
C ASP A 38 -6.77 -8.63 13.10
N PRO A 39 -6.62 -9.57 14.05
CA PRO A 39 -5.60 -9.48 15.08
C PRO A 39 -4.17 -9.71 14.54
N LYS A 40 -4.03 -10.17 13.29
CA LYS A 40 -2.75 -10.53 12.68
C LYS A 40 -2.69 -10.07 11.21
N PRO A 41 -2.68 -8.75 10.98
CA PRO A 41 -2.64 -8.21 9.63
C PRO A 41 -1.34 -8.57 8.93
N CYS A 42 -1.42 -8.86 7.62
CA CYS A 42 -0.26 -9.19 6.78
C CYS A 42 0.77 -8.06 6.67
N LEU A 43 0.34 -6.81 6.85
CA LEU A 43 1.14 -5.60 6.76
C LEU A 43 0.59 -4.55 7.74
N THR A 44 1.47 -3.70 8.25
CA THR A 44 1.06 -2.49 8.97
C THR A 44 0.32 -1.53 8.02
N VAL A 45 -0.47 -0.61 8.58
CA VAL A 45 -1.15 0.44 7.77
C VAL A 45 -0.14 1.19 6.89
N LEU A 46 1.06 1.46 7.40
CA LEU A 46 2.13 2.10 6.64
C LEU A 46 2.64 1.20 5.50
N GLY A 47 2.84 -0.11 5.76
CA GLY A 47 3.27 -1.07 4.75
C GLY A 47 2.28 -1.21 3.59
N LYS A 48 0.97 -0.98 3.83
CA LYS A 48 -0.07 -0.97 2.79
C LYS A 48 -0.01 0.25 1.86
N VAL A 49 0.53 1.38 2.32
CA VAL A 49 0.60 2.64 1.55
C VAL A 49 1.96 2.83 0.89
N SER A 50 3.01 2.30 1.51
CA SER A 50 4.39 2.37 1.02
C SER A 50 4.94 0.95 0.82
N PRO A 51 4.57 0.27 -0.28
CA PRO A 51 5.15 -1.02 -0.61
C PRO A 51 6.64 -0.91 -1.02
N ARG A 52 7.17 0.30 -1.23
CA ARG A 52 8.59 0.53 -1.47
C ARG A 52 9.34 0.83 -0.17
N PRO A 53 10.60 0.35 -0.01
CA PRO A 53 11.46 0.81 1.07
C PRO A 53 11.58 2.34 1.03
N PRO A 54 11.72 3.02 2.18
CA PRO A 54 11.89 4.46 2.22
C PRO A 54 13.06 4.86 1.32
N PRO A 55 12.98 6.00 0.60
CA PRO A 55 14.10 6.47 -0.19
C PRO A 55 15.34 6.57 0.72
N PRO A 56 16.54 6.22 0.23
CA PRO A 56 17.75 6.45 1.00
C PRO A 56 17.82 7.94 1.40
N PRO A 57 18.35 8.27 2.59
CA PRO A 57 18.52 9.66 2.98
C PRO A 57 19.28 10.40 1.87
N PRO A 58 18.97 11.68 1.61
CA PRO A 58 19.68 12.43 0.58
C PRO A 58 21.17 12.39 0.88
N THR A 59 21.95 11.74 0.02
CA THR A 59 23.40 11.80 0.07
C THR A 59 23.81 13.24 -0.17
N CYS A 60 24.48 13.87 0.79
CA CYS A 60 25.07 15.19 0.59
C CYS A 60 25.90 15.15 -0.70
N PRO A 61 25.77 16.12 -1.62
CA PRO A 61 26.65 16.18 -2.78
C PRO A 61 28.09 16.28 -2.27
N GLU A 62 28.94 15.38 -2.73
CA GLU A 62 30.38 15.48 -2.50
C GLU A 62 30.89 16.73 -3.24
N VAL A 63 31.62 17.58 -2.52
CA VAL A 63 32.10 18.92 -2.94
C VAL A 63 33.06 18.87 -4.10
#